data_AF-A0A7W9BE31-F1
#
_entry.id   AF-A0A7W9BE31-F1
#
_cell.length_a   1.000
_cell.length_b   1.000
_cell.length_c   1.000
_cell.angle_alpha   90.00
_cell.angle_beta   90.00
_cell.angle_gamma   90.00
#
_symmetry.space_group_name_H-M   'P 1'
#
loop_
_entity.id
_entity.type
_entity.pdbx_description
1 polymer ?
#
loop_
_entity_poly.entity_id
_entity_poly.type
_entity_poly.pdbx_seq_one_letter_code
_entity_poly.pdbx_strand_id
1 'polypeptide(L)'
;MRDALLDRCRQGQISPQIALAQMVIGGVMPDGEVLARLARHELPDSPVRALADLATTHRDQLRVLQDVAASGIDPVGDDPVAATAALYDRLVAVAPEAAVAFYSLGDPTLLDRATAELVSVIRSWATVPGADVLDLGCGIGRVTLALADEANSVLGLDVSAGMVAEAARRGAGHTNVRFAVGNGRDLAGVGDASIDLLIAADSFPYVVGAGLAGAYVAEAARVLRPAGVMLVFNWSYRGDVAADVAEARALAEAHGLTLDRAGERPFRIWDGTGFRLNRASA
;
A
#
# COMPACT_ATOMS: atom_id res chain seq x y z
N MET A 1 -3.84 7.49 -23.78
CA MET A 1 -3.75 7.24 -22.32
C MET A 1 -5.05 7.55 -21.61
N ARG A 2 -5.54 8.81 -21.59
CA ARG A 2 -6.80 9.19 -20.92
C ARG A 2 -8.00 8.32 -21.28
N ASP A 3 -8.29 8.17 -22.57
CA ASP A 3 -9.51 7.48 -23.02
C ASP A 3 -9.48 5.98 -22.63
N ALA A 4 -8.30 5.36 -22.71
CA ALA A 4 -8.12 3.99 -22.23
C ALA A 4 -8.35 3.85 -20.71
N LEU A 5 -7.91 4.82 -19.90
CA LEU A 5 -8.18 4.82 -18.45
C LEU A 5 -9.67 5.03 -18.15
N LEU A 6 -10.34 5.90 -18.89
CA LEU A 6 -11.79 6.10 -18.79
C LEU A 6 -12.55 4.82 -19.16
N ASP A 7 -12.13 4.10 -20.20
CA ASP A 7 -12.77 2.85 -20.62
C ASP A 7 -12.60 1.75 -19.57
N ARG A 8 -11.39 1.60 -19.01
CA ARG A 8 -11.13 0.66 -17.90
C ARG A 8 -11.98 1.00 -16.67
N CYS A 9 -12.06 2.28 -16.31
CA CYS A 9 -12.91 2.76 -15.21
C CYS A 9 -14.39 2.47 -15.48
N ARG A 10 -14.88 2.75 -16.71
CA ARG A 10 -16.27 2.48 -17.12
C ARG A 10 -16.63 0.99 -17.03
N GLN A 11 -15.67 0.12 -17.31
CA GLN A 11 -15.81 -1.33 -17.21
C GLN A 11 -15.61 -1.87 -15.79
N GLY A 12 -15.34 -1.01 -14.80
CA GLY A 12 -15.07 -1.41 -13.41
C GLY A 12 -13.76 -2.18 -13.23
N GLN A 13 -12.84 -2.11 -14.19
CA GLN A 13 -11.54 -2.78 -14.12
C GLN A 13 -10.56 -2.07 -13.17
N ILE A 14 -10.75 -0.75 -13.02
CA ILE A 14 -10.05 0.11 -12.07
C ILE A 14 -11.03 1.07 -11.40
N SER A 15 -10.72 1.48 -10.17
CA SER A 15 -11.52 2.46 -9.44
C SER A 15 -11.42 3.86 -10.06
N PRO A 16 -12.42 4.73 -9.83
CA PRO A 16 -12.36 6.14 -10.21
C PRO A 16 -11.10 6.85 -9.71
N GLN A 17 -10.68 6.55 -8.48
CA GLN A 17 -9.49 7.10 -7.84
C GLN A 17 -8.22 6.64 -8.54
N ILE A 18 -8.11 5.34 -8.87
CA ILE A 18 -6.94 4.80 -9.56
C ILE A 18 -6.83 5.34 -10.97
N ALA A 19 -7.95 5.41 -11.70
CA ALA A 19 -7.97 6.01 -13.02
C ALA A 19 -7.50 7.47 -12.99
N LEU A 20 -7.98 8.26 -12.01
CA LEU A 20 -7.58 9.66 -11.86
C LEU A 20 -6.11 9.82 -11.45
N ALA A 21 -5.63 9.03 -10.48
CA ALA A 21 -4.24 9.02 -10.08
C ALA A 21 -3.31 8.67 -11.25
N GLN A 22 -3.64 7.63 -12.03
CA GLN A 22 -2.87 7.24 -13.22
C GLN A 22 -2.87 8.32 -14.32
N MET A 23 -3.96 9.08 -14.47
CA MET A 23 -3.97 10.22 -15.38
C MET A 23 -2.98 11.31 -14.93
N VAL A 24 -3.03 11.70 -13.65
CA VAL A 24 -2.14 12.73 -13.09
C VAL A 24 -0.67 12.30 -13.16
N ILE A 25 -0.37 11.06 -12.76
CA ILE A 25 0.96 10.47 -12.85
C ILE A 25 1.51 10.52 -14.28
N GLY A 26 0.68 10.18 -15.27
CA GLY A 26 1.07 10.24 -16.68
C GLY A 26 1.02 11.65 -17.29
N GLY A 27 0.93 12.71 -16.46
CA GLY A 27 0.96 14.10 -16.90
C GLY A 27 -0.33 14.62 -17.54
N VAL A 28 -1.44 13.89 -17.40
CA VAL A 28 -2.75 14.28 -17.95
C VAL A 28 -3.63 14.81 -16.83
N MET A 29 -3.67 16.14 -16.69
CA MET A 29 -4.61 16.78 -15.78
C MET A 29 -6.03 16.81 -16.37
N PRO A 30 -7.07 16.50 -15.58
CA PRO A 30 -8.43 16.59 -16.05
C PRO A 30 -8.83 18.06 -16.29
N ASP A 31 -9.19 18.37 -17.53
CA ASP A 31 -9.72 19.67 -17.93
C ASP A 31 -11.16 19.87 -17.41
N GLY A 32 -11.46 21.04 -16.86
CA GLY A 32 -12.77 21.33 -16.27
C GLY A 32 -13.95 21.25 -17.24
N GLU A 33 -13.77 21.61 -18.51
CA GLU A 33 -14.79 21.47 -19.55
C GLU A 33 -15.00 20.00 -19.93
N VAL A 34 -13.91 19.23 -20.01
CA VAL A 34 -13.95 17.78 -20.25
C VAL A 34 -14.67 17.07 -19.10
N LEU A 35 -14.34 17.39 -17.84
CA LEU A 35 -15.01 16.85 -16.67
C LEU A 35 -16.50 17.19 -16.64
N ALA A 36 -16.84 18.45 -16.92
CA ALA A 36 -18.24 18.87 -16.97
C ALA A 36 -19.01 18.17 -18.09
N ARG A 37 -18.36 17.89 -19.23
CA ARG A 37 -18.96 17.10 -20.32
C ARG A 37 -19.17 15.65 -19.90
N LEU A 38 -18.17 15.01 -19.30
CA LEU A 38 -18.29 13.64 -18.77
C LEU A 38 -19.43 13.55 -17.77
N ALA A 39 -19.49 14.49 -16.83
CA ALA A 39 -20.56 14.56 -15.84
C ALA A 39 -21.95 14.62 -16.50
N ARG A 40 -22.13 15.41 -17.56
CA ARG A 40 -23.44 15.55 -18.24
C ARG A 40 -23.88 14.32 -19.05
N HIS A 41 -22.95 13.54 -19.59
CA HIS A 41 -23.27 12.47 -20.55
C HIS A 41 -23.23 11.07 -19.94
N GLU A 42 -22.62 10.92 -18.78
CA GLU A 42 -22.55 9.65 -18.06
C GLU A 42 -23.74 9.49 -17.10
N LEU A 43 -24.12 8.23 -16.83
CA LEU A 43 -25.18 7.94 -15.85
C LEU A 43 -24.77 8.42 -14.44
N PRO A 44 -25.72 8.83 -13.58
CA PRO A 44 -25.43 9.35 -12.24
C PRO A 44 -24.54 8.44 -11.39
N ASP A 45 -24.79 7.13 -11.41
CA ASP A 45 -24.06 6.14 -10.60
C ASP A 45 -22.88 5.50 -11.35
N SER A 46 -22.48 6.06 -12.50
CA SER A 46 -21.37 5.48 -13.27
C SER A 46 -20.00 5.76 -12.62
N PRO A 47 -19.03 4.84 -12.73
CA PRO A 47 -17.66 5.06 -12.26
C PRO A 47 -17.00 6.31 -12.88
N VAL A 48 -17.31 6.60 -14.15
CA VAL A 48 -16.77 7.77 -14.86
C VAL A 48 -17.36 9.08 -14.32
N ARG A 49 -18.64 9.09 -13.90
CA ARG A 49 -19.24 10.24 -13.22
C ARG A 49 -18.57 10.47 -11.87
N ALA A 50 -18.39 9.41 -11.07
CA ALA A 50 -17.69 9.48 -9.79
C ALA A 50 -16.24 10.02 -9.95
N LEU A 51 -15.54 9.61 -11.01
CA LEU A 51 -14.22 10.15 -11.36
C LEU A 51 -14.27 11.65 -11.61
N ALA A 52 -15.25 12.12 -12.38
CA ALA A 52 -15.38 13.55 -12.68
C ALA A 52 -15.73 14.39 -11.45
N ASP A 53 -16.56 13.85 -10.56
CA ASP A 53 -16.92 14.50 -9.30
C ASP A 53 -15.71 14.55 -8.35
N LEU A 54 -14.90 13.47 -8.25
CA LEU A 54 -13.62 13.45 -7.53
C LEU A 54 -12.64 14.49 -8.09
N ALA A 55 -12.46 14.52 -9.41
CA ALA A 55 -11.55 15.45 -10.07
C ALA A 55 -11.94 16.92 -9.87
N THR A 56 -13.25 17.19 -9.76
CA THR A 56 -13.78 18.52 -9.46
C THR A 56 -13.57 18.88 -7.99
N THR A 57 -13.87 17.94 -7.08
CA THR A 57 -13.82 18.15 -5.63
C THR A 57 -12.39 18.32 -5.11
N HIS A 58 -11.44 17.55 -5.64
CA HIS A 58 -10.06 17.48 -5.15
C HIS A 58 -9.07 18.20 -6.08
N ARG A 59 -9.52 19.21 -6.84
CA ARG A 59 -8.72 19.88 -7.88
C ARG A 59 -7.37 20.38 -7.37
N ASP A 60 -7.33 21.00 -6.19
CA ASP A 60 -6.11 21.57 -5.65
C ASP A 60 -5.15 20.49 -5.14
N GLN A 61 -5.67 19.43 -4.53
CA GLN A 61 -4.89 18.26 -4.09
C GLN A 61 -4.27 17.52 -5.28
N LEU A 62 -4.99 17.44 -6.41
CA LEU A 62 -4.46 16.85 -7.64
C LEU A 62 -3.27 17.63 -8.21
N ARG A 63 -3.16 18.94 -7.96
CA ARG A 63 -1.96 19.72 -8.32
C ARG A 63 -0.76 19.31 -7.48
N VAL A 64 -0.95 19.12 -6.16
CA VAL A 64 0.10 18.59 -5.29
C VAL A 64 0.55 17.20 -5.75
N LEU A 65 -0.41 16.34 -6.10
CA LEU A 65 -0.11 15.01 -6.65
C LEU A 65 0.67 15.10 -7.97
N GLN A 66 0.34 16.08 -8.82
CA GLN A 66 1.06 16.33 -10.07
C GLN A 66 2.50 16.78 -9.82
N ASP A 67 2.73 17.68 -8.85
CA ASP A 67 4.06 18.15 -8.49
C ASP A 67 4.92 17.00 -7.94
N VAL A 68 4.33 16.15 -7.09
CA VAL A 68 4.94 14.90 -6.61
C VAL A 68 5.28 13.99 -7.79
N ALA A 69 4.34 13.77 -8.71
CA ALA A 69 4.56 12.94 -9.89
C ALA A 69 5.68 13.46 -10.79
N ALA A 70 5.74 14.78 -11.00
CA ALA A 70 6.76 15.45 -11.81
C ALA A 70 8.17 15.34 -11.19
N SER A 71 8.28 15.10 -9.89
CA SER A 71 9.56 14.85 -9.21
C SER A 71 10.14 13.44 -9.43
N GLY A 72 9.40 12.59 -10.15
CA GLY A 72 9.75 11.19 -10.42
C GLY A 72 9.23 10.26 -9.32
N ILE A 73 8.51 9.21 -9.73
CA ILE A 73 7.82 8.26 -8.82
C ILE A 73 8.35 6.84 -8.92
N ASP A 74 9.26 6.59 -9.85
CA ASP A 74 9.91 5.29 -10.00
C ASP A 74 11.29 5.35 -9.32
N PRO A 75 11.67 4.31 -8.56
CA PRO A 75 13.03 4.21 -8.05
C PRO A 75 14.01 4.01 -9.21
N VAL A 76 15.05 4.86 -9.28
CA VAL A 76 16.09 4.81 -10.32
C VAL A 76 17.45 4.61 -9.68
N GLY A 77 18.15 3.54 -10.08
CA GLY A 77 19.52 3.23 -9.64
C GLY A 77 19.84 1.74 -9.73
N ASP A 78 21.13 1.40 -9.57
CA ASP A 78 21.62 0.01 -9.63
C ASP A 78 21.28 -0.81 -8.38
N ASP A 79 21.05 -0.15 -7.23
CA ASP A 79 20.54 -0.76 -6.00
C ASP A 79 19.06 -0.36 -5.82
N PRO A 80 18.11 -1.28 -6.11
CA PRO A 80 16.68 -0.99 -6.02
C PRO A 80 16.22 -0.56 -4.62
N VAL A 81 16.86 -1.08 -3.57
CA VAL A 81 16.50 -0.75 -2.18
C VAL A 81 16.91 0.68 -1.86
N ALA A 82 18.16 1.04 -2.17
CA ALA A 82 18.66 2.40 -1.98
C ALA A 82 17.89 3.42 -2.84
N ALA A 83 17.57 3.05 -4.08
CA ALA A 83 16.77 3.88 -4.98
C ALA A 83 15.34 4.12 -4.43
N THR A 84 14.72 3.10 -3.85
CA THR A 84 13.40 3.20 -3.21
C THR A 84 13.45 4.09 -1.96
N ALA A 85 14.45 3.90 -1.10
CA ALA A 85 14.65 4.76 0.07
C ALA A 85 14.82 6.24 -0.32
N ALA A 86 15.69 6.52 -1.29
CA ALA A 86 15.94 7.87 -1.77
C ALA A 86 14.71 8.50 -2.45
N LEU A 87 13.89 7.71 -3.14
CA LEU A 87 12.62 8.16 -3.69
C LEU A 87 11.69 8.63 -2.56
N TYR A 88 11.40 7.76 -1.60
CA TYR A 88 10.43 8.07 -0.56
C TYR A 88 10.91 9.15 0.42
N ASP A 89 12.22 9.29 0.65
CA ASP A 89 12.79 10.44 1.38
C ASP A 89 12.48 11.77 0.68
N ARG A 90 12.48 11.82 -0.67
CA ARG A 90 12.08 13.02 -1.41
C ARG A 90 10.57 13.23 -1.35
N LEU A 91 9.77 12.20 -1.59
CA LEU A 91 8.32 12.34 -1.67
C LEU A 91 7.72 12.80 -0.34
N VAL A 92 8.18 12.24 0.79
CA VAL A 92 7.69 12.63 2.13
C VAL A 92 8.09 14.06 2.49
N ALA A 93 9.23 14.56 2.02
CA ALA A 93 9.64 15.94 2.24
C ALA A 93 8.77 16.96 1.47
N VAL A 94 8.15 16.54 0.36
CA VAL A 94 7.26 17.38 -0.45
C VAL A 94 5.83 17.34 0.08
N ALA A 95 5.25 16.15 0.19
CA ALA A 95 3.86 15.96 0.59
C ALA A 95 3.66 14.57 1.21
N PRO A 96 3.78 14.44 2.55
CA PRO A 96 3.70 13.15 3.24
C PRO A 96 2.46 12.32 2.88
N GLU A 97 1.28 12.93 2.83
CA GLU A 97 0.00 12.27 2.53
C GLU A 97 -0.06 11.77 1.08
N ALA A 98 0.44 12.56 0.13
CA ALA A 98 0.43 12.19 -1.28
C ALA A 98 1.49 11.11 -1.60
N ALA A 99 2.58 11.06 -0.82
CA ALA A 99 3.69 10.16 -1.03
C ALA A 99 3.36 8.67 -0.83
N VAL A 100 2.31 8.36 -0.07
CA VAL A 100 2.11 7.01 0.48
C VAL A 100 0.90 6.25 -0.08
N ALA A 101 0.02 6.94 -0.81
CA ALA A 101 -1.17 6.36 -1.43
C ALA A 101 -1.70 7.28 -2.54
N PHE A 102 -1.20 7.15 -3.77
CA PHE A 102 -1.62 8.00 -4.90
C PHE A 102 -3.13 7.94 -5.18
N TYR A 103 -3.80 6.83 -4.84
CA TYR A 103 -5.26 6.69 -4.92
C TYR A 103 -6.04 7.51 -3.90
N SER A 104 -5.37 8.15 -2.94
CA SER A 104 -5.97 9.19 -2.08
C SER A 104 -5.98 10.57 -2.72
N LEU A 105 -5.37 10.72 -3.90
CA LEU A 105 -5.37 11.95 -4.69
C LEU A 105 -4.71 13.15 -4.01
N GLY A 106 -3.84 12.90 -3.02
CA GLY A 106 -3.24 13.95 -2.18
C GLY A 106 -4.22 14.57 -1.18
N ASP A 107 -5.40 13.96 -0.99
CA ASP A 107 -6.43 14.43 -0.07
C ASP A 107 -6.39 13.65 1.25
N PRO A 108 -6.13 14.32 2.40
CA PRO A 108 -6.08 13.67 3.70
C PRO A 108 -7.38 12.94 4.09
N THR A 109 -8.55 13.45 3.69
CA THR A 109 -9.84 12.82 4.01
C THR A 109 -10.03 11.54 3.21
N LEU A 110 -9.64 11.52 1.93
CA LEU A 110 -9.63 10.29 1.13
C LEU A 110 -8.60 9.30 1.65
N LEU A 111 -7.45 9.78 2.12
CA LEU A 111 -6.41 8.96 2.73
C LEU A 111 -6.90 8.29 4.00
N ASP A 112 -7.60 9.01 4.88
CA ASP A 112 -8.20 8.46 6.10
C ASP A 112 -9.26 7.40 5.77
N ARG A 113 -10.11 7.67 4.77
CA ARG A 113 -11.11 6.69 4.30
C ARG A 113 -10.48 5.42 3.74
N ALA A 114 -9.43 5.57 2.93
CA ALA A 114 -8.72 4.42 2.38
C ALA A 114 -7.97 3.63 3.46
N THR A 115 -7.39 4.33 4.44
CA THR A 115 -6.75 3.72 5.62
C THR A 115 -7.78 2.94 6.44
N ALA A 116 -8.96 3.51 6.68
CA ALA A 116 -10.05 2.83 7.39
C ALA A 116 -10.55 1.58 6.64
N GLU A 117 -10.68 1.65 5.31
CA GLU A 117 -11.02 0.48 4.48
C GLU A 117 -9.95 -0.62 4.60
N LEU A 118 -8.67 -0.25 4.47
CA LEU A 118 -7.55 -1.18 4.61
C LEU A 118 -7.52 -1.85 5.99
N VAL A 119 -7.66 -1.08 7.06
CA VAL A 119 -7.72 -1.59 8.44
C VAL A 119 -8.93 -2.50 8.64
N SER A 120 -10.08 -2.17 8.06
CA SER A 120 -11.26 -3.05 8.10
C SER A 120 -11.01 -4.39 7.42
N VAL A 121 -10.29 -4.40 6.29
CA VAL A 121 -9.91 -5.65 5.60
C VAL A 121 -8.93 -6.45 6.46
N ILE A 122 -7.91 -5.80 7.04
CA ILE A 122 -6.96 -6.44 7.97
C ILE A 122 -7.71 -7.13 9.11
N ARG A 123 -8.62 -6.43 9.80
CA ARG A 123 -9.45 -6.99 10.89
C ARG A 123 -10.33 -8.15 10.46
N SER A 124 -10.72 -8.20 9.18
CA SER A 124 -11.51 -9.32 8.65
C SER A 124 -10.67 -10.54 8.28
N TRP A 125 -9.35 -10.37 8.13
CA TRP A 125 -8.44 -11.42 7.65
C TRP A 125 -7.50 -11.94 8.74
N ALA A 126 -7.27 -11.19 9.83
CA ALA A 126 -6.42 -11.58 10.95
C ALA A 126 -6.93 -11.00 12.27
N THR A 127 -6.53 -11.63 13.38
CA THR A 127 -6.78 -11.10 14.73
C THR A 127 -5.78 -10.00 15.04
N VAL A 128 -6.27 -8.81 15.37
CA VAL A 128 -5.47 -7.66 15.80
C VAL A 128 -5.47 -7.48 17.33
N PRO A 129 -6.60 -7.63 18.06
CA PRO A 129 -6.61 -7.42 19.50
C PRO A 129 -5.58 -8.26 20.24
N GLY A 130 -4.65 -7.60 20.94
CA GLY A 130 -3.56 -8.24 21.69
C GLY A 130 -2.42 -8.82 20.84
N ALA A 131 -2.40 -8.57 19.52
CA ALA A 131 -1.35 -9.07 18.62
C ALA A 131 -0.06 -8.24 18.71
N ASP A 132 1.09 -8.88 18.54
CA ASP A 132 2.34 -8.23 18.15
C ASP A 132 2.39 -8.08 16.63
N VAL A 133 2.35 -6.84 16.14
CA VAL A 133 2.20 -6.52 14.72
C VAL A 133 3.52 -5.98 14.14
N LEU A 134 3.89 -6.45 12.96
CA LEU A 134 4.95 -5.88 12.11
C LEU A 134 4.33 -5.25 10.86
N ASP A 135 4.50 -3.95 10.67
CA ASP A 135 4.08 -3.21 9.46
C ASP A 135 5.32 -2.94 8.59
N LEU A 136 5.50 -3.73 7.53
CA LEU A 136 6.62 -3.67 6.60
C LEU A 136 6.34 -2.65 5.49
N GLY A 137 7.20 -1.63 5.39
CA GLY A 137 6.97 -0.47 4.53
C GLY A 137 5.86 0.42 5.10
N CYS A 138 5.97 0.76 6.38
CA CYS A 138 4.92 1.48 7.13
C CYS A 138 4.67 2.92 6.63
N GLY A 139 5.57 3.47 5.80
CA GLY A 139 5.50 4.85 5.31
C GLY A 139 5.40 5.84 6.46
N ILE A 140 4.40 6.73 6.41
CA ILE A 140 4.09 7.69 7.48
C ILE A 140 3.30 7.10 8.66
N GLY A 141 3.17 5.77 8.76
CA GLY A 141 2.56 5.09 9.91
C GLY A 141 1.03 4.99 9.91
N ARG A 142 0.35 5.16 8.77
CA ARG A 142 -1.12 5.19 8.70
C ARG A 142 -1.79 3.93 9.28
N VAL A 143 -1.34 2.75 8.85
CA VAL A 143 -1.87 1.47 9.32
C VAL A 143 -1.34 1.18 10.72
N THR A 144 -0.03 1.32 10.92
CA THR A 144 0.62 1.19 12.24
C THR A 144 -0.16 1.88 13.36
N LEU A 145 -0.49 3.17 13.20
CA LEU A 145 -1.16 3.97 14.22
C LEU A 145 -2.63 3.60 14.38
N ALA A 146 -3.31 3.24 13.29
CA ALA A 146 -4.72 2.83 13.34
C ALA A 146 -4.96 1.48 14.04
N LEU A 147 -3.93 0.64 14.15
CA LEU A 147 -3.97 -0.63 14.88
C LEU A 147 -3.47 -0.50 16.33
N ALA A 148 -2.87 0.63 16.70
CA ALA A 148 -2.17 0.80 17.97
C ALA A 148 -3.06 0.60 19.20
N ASP A 149 -4.33 1.02 19.14
CA ASP A 149 -5.23 0.92 20.30
C ASP A 149 -5.71 -0.51 20.60
N GLU A 150 -5.57 -1.42 19.64
CA GLU A 150 -6.02 -2.81 19.76
C GLU A 150 -4.85 -3.78 19.91
N ALA A 151 -3.71 -3.50 19.27
CA ALA A 151 -2.53 -4.34 19.28
C ALA A 151 -1.79 -4.32 20.63
N ASN A 152 -1.13 -5.42 20.98
CA ASN A 152 -0.20 -5.44 22.12
C ASN A 152 1.04 -4.58 21.82
N SER A 153 1.61 -4.73 20.63
CA SER A 153 2.70 -3.89 20.14
C SER A 153 2.65 -3.74 18.62
N VAL A 154 3.15 -2.63 18.09
CA VAL A 154 3.31 -2.44 16.65
C VAL A 154 4.70 -1.93 16.32
N LEU A 155 5.42 -2.67 15.48
CA LEU A 155 6.70 -2.26 14.90
C LEU A 155 6.49 -1.86 13.44
N GLY A 156 6.64 -0.59 13.12
CA GLY A 156 6.69 -0.10 11.74
C GLY A 156 8.13 -0.07 11.22
N LEU A 157 8.40 -0.75 10.12
CA LEU A 157 9.67 -0.69 9.41
C LEU A 157 9.49 0.02 8.07
N ASP A 158 10.41 0.90 7.71
CA ASP A 158 10.49 1.47 6.37
C ASP A 158 11.95 1.66 5.97
N VAL A 159 12.26 1.62 4.67
CA VAL A 159 13.62 1.86 4.16
C VAL A 159 13.96 3.34 4.11
N SER A 160 12.95 4.21 4.05
CA SER A 160 13.10 5.66 4.05
C SER A 160 13.21 6.20 5.47
N ALA A 161 14.32 6.90 5.75
CA ALA A 161 14.53 7.57 7.02
C ALA A 161 13.53 8.74 7.21
N GLY A 162 13.18 9.43 6.12
CA GLY A 162 12.18 10.49 6.11
C GLY A 162 10.79 9.97 6.49
N MET A 163 10.38 8.82 5.94
CA MET A 163 9.11 8.17 6.29
C MET A 163 9.06 7.80 7.77
N VAL A 164 10.11 7.13 8.27
CA VAL A 164 10.22 6.76 9.68
C VAL A 164 10.17 7.98 10.60
N ALA A 165 10.86 9.07 10.26
CA ALA A 165 10.85 10.30 11.04
C ALA A 165 9.45 10.92 11.11
N GLU A 166 8.73 10.97 9.98
CA GLU A 166 7.36 11.47 9.95
C GLU A 166 6.37 10.56 10.69
N ALA A 167 6.51 9.24 10.55
CA ALA A 167 5.70 8.26 11.27
C ALA A 167 5.91 8.37 12.78
N ALA A 168 7.16 8.48 13.24
CA ALA A 168 7.50 8.70 14.64
C ALA A 168 6.91 10.01 15.18
N ARG A 169 6.93 11.09 14.38
CA ARG A 169 6.30 12.37 14.75
C ARG A 169 4.79 12.22 14.93
N ARG A 170 4.10 11.52 14.03
CA ARG A 170 2.65 11.25 14.14
C ARG A 170 2.32 10.32 15.31
N GLY A 171 3.19 9.35 15.58
CA GLY A 171 3.01 8.34 16.61
C GLY A 171 3.45 8.72 18.02
N ALA A 172 3.92 9.95 18.26
CA ALA A 172 4.50 10.37 19.53
C ALA A 172 3.59 10.18 20.77
N GLY A 173 2.28 10.01 20.57
CA GLY A 173 1.31 9.73 21.64
C GLY A 173 1.13 8.24 22.01
N HIS A 174 1.68 7.31 21.22
CA HIS A 174 1.49 5.87 21.43
C HIS A 174 2.69 5.25 22.13
N THR A 175 2.46 4.55 23.24
CA THR A 175 3.52 3.90 24.03
C THR A 175 3.90 2.50 23.54
N ASN A 176 3.04 1.88 22.75
CA ASN A 176 3.20 0.52 22.21
C ASN A 176 3.61 0.48 20.73
N VAL A 177 3.87 1.65 20.13
CA VAL A 177 4.30 1.77 18.73
C VAL A 177 5.78 2.13 18.66
N ARG A 178 6.52 1.47 17.78
CA ARG A 178 7.91 1.81 17.46
C ARG A 178 8.09 1.88 15.96
N PHE A 179 8.87 2.84 15.50
CA PHE A 179 9.29 2.96 14.11
C PHE A 179 10.80 2.83 14.00
N ALA A 180 11.28 2.10 12.98
CA ALA A 180 12.70 1.95 12.73
C ALA A 180 13.00 1.89 11.23
N VAL A 181 14.19 2.38 10.86
CA VAL A 181 14.69 2.25 9.50
C VAL A 181 15.15 0.82 9.27
N GLY A 182 14.48 0.12 8.36
CA GLY A 182 14.84 -1.23 7.95
C GLY A 182 15.96 -1.22 6.91
N ASN A 183 16.72 -2.32 6.82
CA ASN A 183 17.78 -2.45 5.82
C ASN A 183 17.25 -2.72 4.39
N GLY A 184 15.96 -3.03 4.27
CA GLY A 184 15.27 -3.29 3.01
C GLY A 184 15.58 -4.63 2.35
N ARG A 185 16.34 -5.52 3.00
CA ARG A 185 16.80 -6.81 2.48
C ARG A 185 16.29 -8.02 3.27
N ASP A 186 16.08 -7.87 4.58
CA ASP A 186 15.59 -8.91 5.48
C ASP A 186 14.92 -8.29 6.72
N LEU A 187 14.56 -9.12 7.70
CA LEU A 187 14.03 -8.71 9.00
C LEU A 187 15.04 -8.96 10.13
N ALA A 188 16.34 -8.81 9.85
CA ALA A 188 17.37 -8.88 10.87
C ALA A 188 17.08 -7.87 11.99
N GLY A 189 17.07 -8.34 13.23
CA GLY A 189 16.68 -7.55 14.41
C GLY A 189 15.24 -7.78 14.89
N VAL A 190 14.40 -8.45 14.10
CA VAL A 190 13.11 -8.99 14.55
C VAL A 190 13.32 -10.43 15.03
N GLY A 191 12.85 -10.73 16.25
CA GLY A 191 13.06 -12.04 16.87
C GLY A 191 12.30 -13.18 16.19
N ASP A 192 12.81 -14.40 16.33
CA ASP A 192 12.12 -15.61 15.89
C ASP A 192 10.80 -15.78 16.66
N ALA A 193 9.74 -16.21 15.98
CA ALA A 193 8.42 -16.44 16.58
C ALA A 193 7.99 -15.34 17.56
N SER A 194 8.11 -14.08 17.12
CA SER A 194 7.83 -12.88 17.93
C SER A 194 6.69 -12.02 17.40
N ILE A 195 6.16 -12.33 16.21
CA ILE A 195 5.12 -11.56 15.53
C ILE A 195 3.88 -12.43 15.32
N ASP A 196 2.70 -11.90 15.63
CA ASP A 196 1.43 -12.58 15.33
C ASP A 196 0.89 -12.19 13.94
N LEU A 197 1.13 -10.94 13.54
CA LEU A 197 0.63 -10.37 12.30
C LEU A 197 1.70 -9.53 11.60
N LEU A 198 2.13 -9.96 10.40
CA LEU A 198 2.96 -9.18 9.50
C LEU A 198 2.07 -8.57 8.41
N ILE A 199 2.19 -7.28 8.15
CA ILE A 199 1.44 -6.57 7.11
C ILE A 199 2.44 -5.93 6.15
N ALA A 200 2.20 -6.07 4.84
CA ALA A 200 2.89 -5.33 3.80
C ALA A 200 1.84 -4.74 2.85
N ALA A 201 1.50 -3.46 3.04
CA ALA A 201 0.48 -2.78 2.26
C ALA A 201 1.12 -1.82 1.24
N ASP A 202 1.07 -2.20 -0.04
CA ASP A 202 1.66 -1.46 -1.17
C ASP A 202 3.20 -1.28 -1.11
N SER A 203 3.86 -1.99 -0.20
CA SER A 203 5.33 -2.02 -0.06
C SER A 203 5.97 -3.25 -0.72
N PHE A 204 5.25 -4.38 -0.75
CA PHE A 204 5.73 -5.63 -1.34
C PHE A 204 6.05 -5.56 -2.85
N PRO A 205 5.42 -4.68 -3.67
CA PRO A 205 5.84 -4.53 -5.07
C PRO A 205 7.29 -4.09 -5.24
N TYR A 206 7.81 -3.27 -4.33
CA TYR A 206 9.23 -2.87 -4.31
C TYR A 206 10.14 -4.04 -3.89
N VAL A 207 9.68 -4.87 -2.96
CA VAL A 207 10.38 -6.11 -2.57
C VAL A 207 10.47 -7.08 -3.74
N VAL A 208 9.38 -7.27 -4.49
CA VAL A 208 9.35 -8.09 -5.70
C VAL A 208 10.25 -7.49 -6.78
N GLY A 209 10.16 -6.18 -7.03
CA GLY A 209 11.00 -5.48 -8.01
C GLY A 209 12.49 -5.55 -7.71
N ALA A 210 12.86 -5.63 -6.43
CA ALA A 210 14.23 -5.83 -5.97
C ALA A 210 14.69 -7.30 -5.99
N GLY A 211 13.83 -8.25 -6.36
CA GLY A 211 14.14 -9.69 -6.34
C GLY A 211 14.23 -10.30 -4.94
N LEU A 212 13.60 -9.68 -3.94
CA LEU A 212 13.72 -10.05 -2.52
C LEU A 212 12.49 -10.78 -1.96
N ALA A 213 11.48 -11.07 -2.78
CA ALA A 213 10.24 -11.71 -2.35
C ALA A 213 10.48 -13.03 -1.58
N GLY A 214 11.35 -13.89 -2.10
CA GLY A 214 11.69 -15.15 -1.43
C GLY A 214 12.37 -14.95 -0.07
N ALA A 215 13.27 -13.96 0.04
CA ALA A 215 13.94 -13.63 1.30
C ALA A 215 12.93 -13.15 2.35
N TYR A 216 12.00 -12.26 1.98
CA TYR A 216 10.98 -11.76 2.91
C TYR A 216 9.93 -12.81 3.29
N VAL A 217 9.55 -13.73 2.39
CA VAL A 217 8.65 -14.83 2.74
C VAL A 217 9.35 -15.82 3.69
N ALA A 218 10.64 -16.09 3.49
CA ALA A 218 11.44 -16.89 4.43
C ALA A 218 11.54 -16.21 5.81
N GLU A 219 11.81 -14.91 5.84
CA GLU A 219 11.85 -14.13 7.09
C GLU A 219 10.49 -14.07 7.77
N ALA A 220 9.39 -13.95 7.03
CA ALA A 220 8.03 -14.05 7.57
C ALA A 220 7.81 -15.40 8.27
N ALA A 221 8.22 -16.51 7.65
CA ALA A 221 8.15 -17.83 8.28
C ALA A 221 8.97 -17.92 9.57
N ARG A 222 10.11 -17.24 9.64
CA ARG A 222 10.97 -17.18 10.85
C ARG A 222 10.33 -16.37 11.97
N VAL A 223 9.89 -15.15 11.69
CA VAL A 223 9.43 -14.18 12.71
C VAL A 223 8.01 -14.43 13.19
N LEU A 224 7.14 -15.01 12.36
CA LEU A 224 5.75 -15.27 12.75
C LEU A 224 5.68 -16.34 13.83
N ARG A 225 4.83 -16.19 14.85
CA ARG A 225 4.51 -17.28 15.78
C ARG A 225 3.78 -18.41 15.06
N PRO A 226 3.73 -19.63 15.64
CA PRO A 226 2.77 -20.64 15.18
C PRO A 226 1.36 -20.03 15.12
N ALA A 227 0.61 -20.32 14.05
CA ALA A 227 -0.66 -19.68 13.71
C ALA A 227 -0.61 -18.18 13.36
N GLY A 228 0.58 -17.58 13.29
CA GLY A 228 0.79 -16.20 12.84
C GLY A 228 0.51 -16.03 11.34
N VAL A 229 0.18 -14.80 10.95
CA VAL A 229 -0.31 -14.47 9.61
C VAL A 229 0.54 -13.37 8.96
N MET A 230 0.86 -13.55 7.68
CA MET A 230 1.37 -12.47 6.82
C MET A 230 0.27 -12.05 5.85
N LEU A 231 -0.05 -10.76 5.86
CA LEU A 231 -0.96 -10.11 4.93
C LEU A 231 -0.14 -9.28 3.94
N VAL A 232 -0.31 -9.56 2.65
CA VAL A 232 0.24 -8.73 1.59
C VAL A 232 -0.92 -8.11 0.83
N PHE A 233 -0.93 -6.79 0.73
CA PHE A 233 -1.84 -6.08 -0.14
C PHE A 233 -1.04 -5.41 -1.24
N ASN A 234 -1.36 -5.80 -2.47
CA ASN A 234 -0.64 -5.59 -3.72
C ASN A 234 0.71 -6.31 -3.73
N TRP A 235 0.76 -7.50 -4.32
CA TRP A 235 1.98 -8.32 -4.35
C TRP A 235 3.05 -7.72 -5.25
N SER A 236 2.69 -7.30 -6.46
CA SER A 236 3.61 -6.66 -7.39
C SER A 236 2.93 -5.69 -8.34
N TYR A 237 3.72 -4.82 -8.98
CA TYR A 237 3.24 -3.91 -10.02
C TYR A 237 3.23 -4.54 -11.43
N ARG A 238 3.44 -5.87 -11.56
CA ARG A 238 3.49 -6.55 -12.87
C ARG A 238 2.13 -6.59 -13.59
N GLY A 239 1.04 -6.42 -12.85
CA GLY A 239 -0.32 -6.41 -13.40
C GLY A 239 -0.85 -7.79 -13.80
N ASP A 240 -0.18 -8.86 -13.41
CA ASP A 240 -0.57 -10.26 -13.67
C ASP A 240 -0.84 -10.99 -12.36
N VAL A 241 -2.12 -10.98 -11.96
CA VAL A 241 -2.58 -11.60 -10.71
C VAL A 241 -2.33 -13.12 -10.72
N ALA A 242 -2.43 -13.78 -11.87
CA ALA A 242 -2.20 -15.22 -11.95
C ALA A 242 -0.74 -15.55 -11.68
N ALA A 243 0.19 -14.76 -12.22
CA ALA A 243 1.61 -14.89 -11.93
C ALA A 243 1.93 -14.58 -10.46
N ASP A 244 1.33 -13.54 -9.87
CA ASP A 244 1.51 -13.22 -8.45
C ASP A 244 1.00 -14.35 -7.54
N VAL A 245 -0.15 -14.95 -7.85
CA VAL A 245 -0.71 -16.09 -7.10
C VAL A 245 0.20 -17.32 -7.20
N ALA A 246 0.74 -17.60 -8.39
CA ALA A 246 1.66 -18.71 -8.58
C ALA A 246 2.97 -18.53 -7.79
N GLU A 247 3.55 -17.33 -7.84
CA GLU A 247 4.77 -16.98 -7.09
C GLU A 247 4.54 -17.03 -5.58
N ALA A 248 3.46 -16.40 -5.07
CA ALA A 248 3.12 -16.40 -3.66
C ALA A 248 2.92 -17.82 -3.11
N ARG A 249 2.26 -18.70 -3.89
CA ARG A 249 2.05 -20.10 -3.51
C ARG A 249 3.37 -20.87 -3.44
N ALA A 250 4.21 -20.75 -4.47
CA ALA A 250 5.49 -21.43 -4.51
C ALA A 250 6.40 -21.00 -3.35
N LEU A 251 6.46 -19.70 -3.05
CA LEU A 251 7.26 -19.18 -1.94
C LEU A 251 6.69 -19.59 -0.58
N ALA A 252 5.37 -19.59 -0.41
CA ALA A 252 4.75 -20.07 0.83
C ALA A 252 5.12 -21.54 1.09
N GLU A 253 4.95 -22.42 0.10
CA GLU A 253 5.28 -23.84 0.19
C GLU A 253 6.76 -24.08 0.49
N ALA A 254 7.65 -23.35 -0.18
CA ALA A 254 9.10 -23.47 0.02
C ALA A 254 9.56 -23.10 1.45
N HIS A 255 8.78 -22.30 2.17
CA HIS A 255 9.12 -21.79 3.50
C HIS A 255 8.16 -22.26 4.61
N GLY A 256 7.36 -23.30 4.34
CA GLY A 256 6.50 -23.92 5.36
C GLY A 256 5.31 -23.05 5.79
N LEU A 257 4.84 -22.18 4.89
CA LEU A 257 3.61 -21.40 5.04
C LEU A 257 2.52 -21.96 4.13
N THR A 258 1.27 -21.66 4.43
CA THR A 258 0.13 -21.93 3.52
C THR A 258 -0.41 -20.63 2.95
N LEU A 259 -0.94 -20.67 1.73
CA LEU A 259 -1.61 -19.54 1.09
C LEU A 259 -3.12 -19.80 1.05
N ASP A 260 -3.87 -19.14 1.93
CA ASP A 260 -5.31 -19.39 2.11
C ASP A 260 -6.18 -18.34 1.39
N ARG A 261 -5.63 -17.15 1.13
CA ARG A 261 -6.23 -16.13 0.27
C ARG A 261 -5.20 -15.67 -0.75
N ALA A 262 -5.61 -15.54 -2.02
CA ALA A 262 -4.68 -15.27 -3.10
C ALA A 262 -5.32 -14.43 -4.21
N GLY A 263 -4.77 -13.24 -4.47
CA GLY A 263 -5.21 -12.40 -5.58
C GLY A 263 -6.63 -11.81 -5.41
N GLU A 264 -7.21 -11.82 -4.21
CA GLU A 264 -8.53 -11.24 -3.95
C GLU A 264 -8.49 -9.72 -4.10
N ARG A 265 -9.60 -9.05 -4.46
CA ARG A 265 -9.66 -7.57 -4.52
C ARG A 265 -10.64 -7.06 -3.46
N PRO A 266 -10.22 -6.90 -2.19
CA PRO A 266 -11.14 -6.62 -1.09
C PRO A 266 -11.49 -5.13 -0.94
N PHE A 267 -10.95 -4.26 -1.78
CA PHE A 267 -11.03 -2.81 -1.65
C PHE A 267 -11.97 -2.18 -2.69
N ARG A 268 -12.54 -1.01 -2.36
CA ARG A 268 -13.34 -0.20 -3.28
C ARG A 268 -12.61 1.07 -3.71
N ILE A 269 -11.81 1.66 -2.83
CA ILE A 269 -11.06 2.90 -3.12
C ILE A 269 -9.79 2.56 -3.91
N TRP A 270 -9.13 1.48 -3.50
CA TRP A 270 -7.91 0.95 -4.10
C TRP A 270 -8.22 -0.32 -4.91
N ASP A 271 -7.38 -0.66 -5.89
CA ASP A 271 -7.53 -1.86 -6.71
C ASP A 271 -6.49 -2.95 -6.35
N GLY A 272 -5.82 -2.81 -5.21
CA GLY A 272 -4.79 -3.74 -4.75
C GLY A 272 -5.32 -5.15 -4.52
N THR A 273 -4.50 -6.15 -4.85
CA THR A 273 -4.82 -7.56 -4.60
C THR A 273 -4.35 -8.01 -3.22
N GLY A 274 -5.16 -8.74 -2.49
CA GLY A 274 -4.84 -9.25 -1.16
C GLY A 274 -4.41 -10.72 -1.18
N PHE A 275 -3.42 -11.01 -0.34
CA PHE A 275 -2.88 -12.35 -0.09
C PHE A 275 -2.80 -12.57 1.42
N ARG A 276 -3.09 -13.79 1.86
CA ARG A 276 -2.97 -14.22 3.25
C ARG A 276 -2.15 -15.49 3.31
N LEU A 277 -0.96 -15.38 3.89
CA LEU A 277 -0.08 -16.50 4.19
C LEU A 277 -0.16 -16.83 5.68
N ASN A 278 -0.20 -18.10 6.04
CA ASN A 278 -0.28 -18.54 7.44
C ASN A 278 0.88 -19.45 7.78
N ARG A 279 1.43 -19.28 9.00
CA ARG A 279 2.33 -20.26 9.61
C ARG A 279 1.49 -21.33 10.30
N ALA A 280 1.80 -22.61 10.04
CA ALA A 280 1.07 -23.71 10.67
C ALA A 280 1.09 -23.63 12.21
N SER A 281 0.00 -24.04 12.85
CA SER A 281 -0.01 -24.36 14.27
C SER A 281 0.89 -25.57 14.50
N ALA A 282 1.83 -25.48 15.44
CA ALA A 282 2.71 -26.59 15.82
C ALA A 282 1.92 -27.78 16.39
#